data_AF-A0AAI9CDD4-F1
#
_entry.id   AF-A0AAI9CDD4-F1
#
_cell.length_a   1.000
_cell.length_b   1.000
_cell.length_c   1.000
_cell.angle_alpha   90.00
_cell.angle_beta   90.00
_cell.angle_gamma   90.00
#
_symmetry.space_group_name_H-M   'P 1'
#
loop_
_entity.id
_entity.type
_entity.pdbx_description
1 polymer ?
#
loop_
_entity_poly.entity_id
_entity_poly.type
_entity_poly.pdbx_seq_one_letter_code
_entity_poly.pdbx_strand_id
1 'polypeptide(L)' 'MDSRERRQRIEALAHQIWEAEGRPDDQQQRHWHMAERLVEAEIAAARGEEGSDGQP' A
#
# COMPACT_ATOMS: atom_id res chain seq x y z
N MET A 1 -3.44 12.13 5.67
CA MET A 1 -3.31 11.36 4.41
C MET A 1 -4.66 11.32 3.72
N ASP A 2 -4.80 12.20 2.74
CA ASP A 2 -5.99 12.37 1.92
C ASP A 2 -6.32 11.08 1.16
N SER A 3 -7.61 10.79 0.99
CA SER A 3 -8.11 9.59 0.31
C SER A 3 -7.57 9.45 -1.13
N ARG A 4 -7.13 10.56 -1.74
CA ARG A 4 -6.43 10.58 -3.05
C ARG A 4 -5.02 10.01 -2.97
N GLU A 5 -4.26 10.43 -1.96
CA GLU A 5 -2.87 9.97 -1.75
C GLU A 5 -2.83 8.46 -1.49
N ARG A 6 -3.78 7.95 -0.68
CA ARG A 6 -3.96 6.50 -0.48
C ARG A 6 -4.19 5.79 -1.81
N ARG A 7 -5.10 6.29 -2.64
CA ARG A 7 -5.43 5.65 -3.93
C ARG A 7 -4.23 5.63 -4.88
N GLN A 8 -3.50 6.75 -5.00
CA GLN A 8 -2.31 6.84 -5.84
C GLN A 8 -1.21 5.88 -5.40
N ARG A 9 -1.00 5.71 -4.09
CA ARG A 9 -0.04 4.73 -3.56
C ARG A 9 -0.45 3.30 -3.90
N ILE A 10 -1.74 2.98 -3.78
CA ILE A 10 -2.26 1.65 -4.13
C ILE A 10 -2.07 1.36 -5.62
N GLU A 11 -2.40 2.33 -6.48
CA GLU A 11 -2.20 2.23 -7.93
C GLU A 11 -0.72 2.00 -8.29
N ALA A 12 0.17 2.81 -7.74
CA ALA A 12 1.60 2.71 -7.99
C ALA A 12 2.19 1.38 -7.50
N LEU A 13 1.73 0.89 -6.34
CA LEU A 13 2.19 -0.36 -5.75
C LEU A 13 1.64 -1.57 -6.50
N ALA A 14 0.37 -1.55 -6.91
CA ALA A 14 -0.22 -2.59 -7.74
C ALA A 14 0.51 -2.74 -9.08
N HIS A 15 0.86 -1.62 -9.73
CA HIS A 15 1.68 -1.61 -10.95
C HIS A 15 3.10 -2.15 -10.71
N GLN A 16 3.76 -1.79 -9.60
CA GLN A 16 5.08 -2.34 -9.27
C GLN A 16 5.05 -3.86 -9.06
N ILE A 17 4.07 -4.36 -8.32
CA ILE A 17 3.89 -5.81 -8.11
C ILE A 17 3.62 -6.50 -9.45
N TRP A 18 2.74 -5.93 -10.27
CA TRP A 18 2.41 -6.47 -11.59
C TRP A 18 3.61 -6.51 -12.54
N GLU A 19 4.44 -5.47 -12.57
CA GLU A 19 5.66 -5.45 -13.38
C GLU A 19 6.70 -6.46 -12.86
N ALA A 20 6.87 -6.56 -11.54
CA ALA A 20 7.79 -7.51 -10.91
C ALA A 20 7.39 -8.97 -11.16
N GLU A 21 6.09 -9.28 -11.22
CA GLU A 21 5.56 -10.62 -11.56
C GLU A 21 5.58 -10.92 -13.07
N GLY A 22 6.03 -9.99 -13.92
CA GLY A 22 6.09 -10.20 -15.37
C GLY A 22 4.77 -9.95 -16.10
N ARG A 23 3.91 -9.12 -15.50
CA ARG A 23 2.64 -8.64 -16.07
C ARG A 23 1.57 -9.71 -16.33
N PRO A 24 1.24 -10.57 -15.34
CA PRO A 24 0.18 -11.55 -15.53
C PRO A 24 -1.18 -10.87 -15.64
N ASP A 25 -1.97 -11.27 -16.64
CA ASP A 25 -3.24 -10.63 -17.01
C ASP A 25 -4.37 -11.00 -16.04
N ASP A 26 -4.33 -12.22 -15.51
CA ASP A 26 -5.39 -12.82 -14.68
C ASP A 26 -5.26 -12.49 -13.18
N GLN A 27 -4.17 -11.85 -12.75
CA GLN A 27 -3.87 -11.60 -11.33
C GLN A 27 -4.03 -10.14 -10.89
N GLN A 28 -4.53 -9.25 -11.75
CA GLN A 28 -4.69 -7.82 -11.45
C GLN A 28 -5.43 -7.54 -10.12
N GLN A 29 -6.55 -8.24 -9.86
CA GLN A 29 -7.28 -8.10 -8.59
C GLN A 29 -6.45 -8.52 -7.38
N ARG A 30 -5.65 -9.59 -7.51
CA ARG A 30 -4.80 -10.08 -6.43
C ARG A 30 -3.71 -9.04 -6.09
N HIS A 31 -3.05 -8.46 -7.09
CA HIS A 31 -2.05 -7.42 -6.87
C HIS A 31 -2.68 -6.17 -6.25
N TRP A 32 -3.89 -5.79 -6.70
CA TRP A 32 -4.60 -4.64 -6.16
C TRP A 32 -4.94 -4.82 -4.67
N HIS A 33 -5.45 -6.00 -4.29
CA HIS A 33 -5.71 -6.32 -2.88
C HIS A 33 -4.42 -6.37 -2.04
N MET A 34 -3.32 -6.89 -2.58
CA MET A 34 -2.02 -6.87 -1.87
C MET A 34 -1.53 -5.43 -1.68
N ALA A 35 -1.62 -4.61 -2.73
CA ALA A 35 -1.22 -3.21 -2.70
C ALA A 35 -2.06 -2.41 -1.70
N GLU A 36 -3.37 -2.62 -1.68
CA GLU A 36 -4.27 -1.98 -0.72
C GLU A 36 -3.86 -2.30 0.73
N ARG A 37 -3.66 -3.59 1.05
CA ARG A 37 -3.26 -3.99 2.40
C ARG A 37 -1.93 -3.40 2.84
N LEU A 38 -0.94 -3.35 1.93
CA LEU A 38 0.37 -2.76 2.21
C LEU A 38 0.28 -1.27 2.50
N VAL A 39 -0.47 -0.52 1.66
CA VAL A 39 -0.67 0.92 1.87
C VAL A 39 -1.48 1.18 3.12
N GLU A 40 -2.50 0.38 3.42
CA GLU A 40 -3.25 0.50 4.68
C GLU A 40 -2.38 0.27 5.90
N ALA A 41 -1.50 -0.74 5.88
CA ALA A 41 -0.55 -0.99 6.95
C ALA A 41 0.42 0.19 7.13
N GLU A 42 0.95 0.74 6.04
CA GLU A 42 1.80 1.94 6.03
C GLU A 42 1.08 3.16 6.61
N ILE A 43 -0.16 3.41 6.21
CA ILE A 43 -0.98 4.51 6.74
C ILE A 43 -1.30 4.28 8.21
N ALA A 44 -1.62 3.04 8.60
CA ALA A 44 -1.93 2.70 9.98
C ALA A 44 -0.69 2.83 10.88
N ALA A 45 0.48 2.41 10.40
CA ALA A 45 1.76 2.63 11.08
C ALA A 45 2.03 4.14 11.19
N ALA A 46 2.00 4.89 10.09
CA ALA A 46 2.21 6.33 10.10
C ALA A 46 1.23 7.11 11.01
N ARG A 47 0.00 6.59 11.21
CA ARG A 47 -0.98 7.16 12.15
C ARG A 47 -0.84 6.67 13.59
N GLY A 48 -0.31 5.46 13.80
CA GLY A 48 -0.12 4.84 15.11
C GLY A 48 1.20 5.21 15.78
N GLU A 49 2.23 5.52 14.99
CA GLU A 49 3.56 5.95 15.43
C GLU A 49 3.55 7.37 16.01
N GLU A 50 2.46 8.15 15.84
CA GLU A 50 2.26 9.42 16.56
C GLU A 50 1.77 9.22 18.01
N GLY A 51 1.56 7.98 18.46
CA GLY A 51 1.03 7.65 19.78
C GLY A 51 1.85 6.65 20.63
N SER A 52 2.97 6.12 20.15
CA SER A 52 3.84 5.23 20.94
C SER A 52 5.29 5.24 20.44
N ASP A 53 5.95 6.37 20.64
CA ASP A 53 7.39 6.39 20.90
C ASP A 53 7.63 7.30 22.11
N GLY A 54 7.57 6.70 23.30
CA GLY A 54 8.57 7.03 24.31
C GLY A 54 9.80 6.22 23.91
N GLN A 55 11.02 6.78 23.90
CA GLN A 55 11.82 7.09 25.09
C GLN A 55 13.17 7.70 24.61
N PRO A 56 13.95 8.45 25.43
CA PRO A 56 14.61 7.92 26.64
C PRO A 56 14.05 8.45 27.98
#